data_AF-A0A4P5Z277-F1
#
_entry.id   AF-A0A4P5Z277-F1
#
_cell.length_a   1.000
_cell.length_b   1.000
_cell.length_c   1.000
_cell.angle_alpha   90.00
_cell.angle_beta   90.00
_cell.angle_gamma   90.00
#
_symmetry.space_group_name_H-M   'P 1'
#
loop_
_entity.id
_entity.type
_entity.pdbx_description
1 polymer ?
#
loop_
_entity_poly.entity_id
_entity_poly.type
_entity_poly.pdbx_seq_one_letter_code
_entity_poly.pdbx_strand_id
1 'polypeptide(L)'
;MAKHACSLDFILDCVSAQHDLNAYLALLKLDGTLCLVGVPEHPLAVHAFSVIMPRRNFSGSCIGGIPETQEMLEFCAKHGIVSDIELIPIQQINQAWDRMIKQDVRYRFVIDMASLKQA
;
A
#
# COMPACT_ATOMS: atom_id res chain seq x y z
N MET A 1 -8.46 -4.38 -16.56
CA MET A 1 -9.12 -3.06 -16.44
C MET A 1 -10.54 -3.06 -17.00
N ALA A 2 -10.77 -3.26 -18.30
CA ALA A 2 -12.10 -3.10 -18.93
C ALA A 2 -13.28 -3.84 -18.23
N LYS A 3 -13.09 -5.08 -17.77
CA LYS A 3 -14.10 -5.86 -17.04
C LYS A 3 -14.60 -5.17 -15.75
N HIS A 4 -13.77 -4.33 -15.14
CA HIS A 4 -14.05 -3.69 -13.86
C HIS A 4 -14.38 -2.20 -13.99
N ALA A 5 -14.63 -1.71 -15.21
CA ALA A 5 -15.05 -0.33 -15.42
C ALA A 5 -16.30 -0.01 -14.59
N CYS A 6 -16.27 1.11 -13.85
CA CYS A 6 -17.36 1.58 -13.01
C CYS A 6 -17.96 0.52 -12.06
N SER A 7 -17.14 -0.37 -11.50
CA SER A 7 -17.62 -1.51 -10.69
C SER A 7 -17.12 -1.52 -9.25
N LEU A 8 -16.06 -0.78 -8.94
CA LEU A 8 -15.42 -0.78 -7.63
C LEU A 8 -15.94 0.37 -6.76
N ASP A 9 -16.21 0.09 -5.49
CA ASP A 9 -16.60 1.12 -4.52
C ASP A 9 -15.37 1.83 -3.93
N PHE A 10 -14.26 1.10 -3.81
CA PHE A 10 -13.02 1.58 -3.20
C PHE A 10 -11.79 0.99 -3.89
N ILE A 11 -10.74 1.80 -4.01
CA ILE A 11 -9.40 1.38 -4.43
C ILE A 11 -8.40 1.89 -3.39
N LEU A 12 -7.61 0.98 -2.83
CA LEU A 12 -6.42 1.30 -2.03
C LEU A 12 -5.20 1.24 -2.94
N ASP A 13 -4.61 2.39 -3.24
CA ASP A 13 -3.47 2.48 -4.14
C ASP A 13 -2.14 2.49 -3.35
N CYS A 14 -1.45 1.35 -3.40
CA CYS A 14 -0.18 1.10 -2.72
C CYS A 14 1.05 1.27 -3.64
N VAL A 15 0.89 1.78 -4.86
CA VAL A 15 1.98 1.82 -5.85
C VAL A 15 2.96 2.96 -5.52
N SER A 16 4.24 2.62 -5.32
CA SER A 16 5.32 3.58 -5.02
C SER A 16 6.04 4.13 -6.26
N ALA A 17 5.62 3.73 -7.46
CA ALA A 17 6.18 4.18 -8.74
C ALA A 17 5.17 5.00 -9.53
N GLN A 18 5.61 5.69 -10.58
CA GLN A 18 4.69 6.45 -11.45
C GLN A 18 3.69 5.51 -12.14
N HIS A 19 2.41 5.90 -12.13
CA HIS A 19 1.30 5.16 -12.74
C HIS A 19 0.14 6.10 -13.10
N ASP A 20 -0.84 5.63 -13.88
CA ASP A 20 -1.98 6.44 -14.31
C ASP A 20 -3.19 6.31 -13.36
N LEU A 21 -3.41 7.35 -12.54
CA LEU A 21 -4.57 7.44 -11.66
C LEU A 21 -5.90 7.47 -12.41
N ASN A 22 -5.94 7.96 -13.65
CA ASN A 22 -7.19 8.09 -14.41
C ASN A 22 -7.72 6.72 -14.84
N ALA A 23 -6.82 5.79 -15.18
CA ALA A 23 -7.17 4.40 -15.42
C ALA A 23 -7.82 3.75 -14.18
N TYR A 24 -7.36 4.09 -12.98
CA TYR A 24 -7.90 3.55 -11.73
C TYR A 24 -9.22 4.22 -11.35
N LEU A 25 -9.30 5.55 -11.46
CA LEU A 25 -10.54 6.30 -11.29
C LEU A 25 -11.63 5.74 -12.20
N ALA A 26 -11.33 5.40 -13.46
CA ALA A 26 -12.29 4.80 -14.39
C ALA A 26 -12.89 3.45 -13.92
N LEU A 27 -12.23 2.73 -13.01
CA LEU A 27 -12.77 1.51 -12.41
C LEU A 27 -13.80 1.77 -11.31
N LEU A 28 -13.79 2.96 -10.70
CA LEU A 28 -14.68 3.30 -9.61
C LEU A 28 -16.10 3.58 -10.09
N LYS A 29 -17.09 3.14 -9.33
CA LYS A 29 -18.50 3.53 -9.47
C LYS A 29 -18.69 5.04 -9.27
N LEU A 30 -19.92 5.48 -9.49
CA LEU A 30 -20.40 6.77 -8.98
C LEU A 30 -20.10 6.86 -7.47
N ASP A 31 -19.58 8.00 -7.02
CA ASP A 31 -19.21 8.26 -5.61
C ASP A 31 -18.09 7.38 -5.02
N GLY A 32 -17.47 6.51 -5.83
CA GLY A 32 -16.38 5.64 -5.37
C GLY A 32 -15.11 6.41 -5.00
N THR A 33 -14.27 5.81 -4.17
CA THR A 33 -13.06 6.47 -3.61
C THR A 33 -11.78 5.75 -4.01
N LEU A 34 -10.81 6.52 -4.51
CA LEU A 34 -9.41 6.10 -4.63
C LEU A 34 -8.63 6.72 -3.48
N CYS A 35 -8.05 5.89 -2.61
CA CYS A 35 -7.20 6.32 -1.50
C CYS A 35 -5.73 5.99 -1.82
N LEU A 36 -4.91 7.03 -1.93
CA LEU A 36 -3.49 6.91 -2.18
C LEU A 36 -2.72 6.73 -0.86
N VAL A 37 -1.98 5.62 -0.77
CA VAL A 37 -1.02 5.35 0.31
C VAL A 37 0.40 5.08 -0.22
N GLY A 38 0.55 4.88 -1.53
CA GLY A 38 1.83 4.90 -2.23
C GLY A 38 2.33 6.32 -2.48
N VAL A 39 3.65 6.50 -2.46
CA VAL A 39 4.30 7.80 -2.66
C VAL A 39 5.32 7.70 -3.80
N PRO A 40 4.95 8.06 -5.05
CA PRO A 40 5.88 8.09 -6.17
C PRO A 40 6.78 9.33 -6.14
N GLU A 41 7.95 9.22 -6.79
CA GLU A 41 8.93 10.31 -6.88
C GLU A 41 8.45 11.50 -7.73
N HIS A 42 7.49 11.26 -8.63
CA HIS A 42 6.96 12.28 -9.54
C HIS A 42 5.47 12.53 -9.27
N PRO A 43 4.98 13.77 -9.48
CA PRO A 43 3.57 14.08 -9.35
C PRO A 43 2.69 13.21 -10.26
N LEU A 44 1.54 12.79 -9.74
CA LEU A 44 0.53 12.05 -10.50
C LEU A 44 -0.51 13.02 -11.05
N ALA A 45 -0.80 12.91 -12.35
CA ALA A 45 -1.78 13.76 -13.01
C ALA A 45 -3.22 13.20 -12.83
N VAL A 46 -4.16 14.07 -12.47
CA VAL A 46 -5.58 13.74 -12.35
C VAL A 46 -6.39 14.62 -13.28
N HIS A 47 -7.15 14.02 -14.19
CA HIS A 47 -8.06 14.76 -15.06
C HIS A 47 -9.33 15.13 -14.30
N ALA A 48 -9.73 16.42 -14.36
CA ALA A 48 -10.91 16.91 -13.67
C ALA A 48 -12.20 16.14 -14.04
N PHE A 49 -12.36 15.75 -15.30
CA PHE A 49 -13.53 14.97 -15.75
C PHE A 49 -13.56 13.53 -15.23
N SER A 50 -12.40 12.95 -14.87
CA SER A 50 -12.33 11.65 -14.21
C SER A 50 -12.98 11.65 -12.82
N VAL A 51 -13.13 12.85 -12.23
CA VAL A 51 -13.62 13.08 -10.86
C VAL A 51 -15.02 13.71 -10.87
N ILE A 52 -15.21 14.82 -11.61
CA ILE A 52 -16.43 15.67 -11.52
C ILE A 52 -17.69 14.94 -11.99
N MET A 53 -17.67 14.35 -13.19
CA MET A 53 -18.87 13.71 -13.76
C MET A 53 -19.37 12.51 -12.95
N PRO A 54 -18.51 11.57 -12.51
CA PRO A 54 -18.91 10.44 -11.68
C PRO A 54 -18.87 10.74 -10.17
N ARG A 55 -18.58 11.99 -9.77
CA ARG A 55 -18.46 12.42 -8.36
C ARG A 55 -17.51 11.54 -7.53
N ARG A 56 -16.44 11.07 -8.15
CA ARG A 56 -15.47 10.19 -7.46
C ARG A 56 -14.65 10.99 -6.46
N ASN A 57 -14.15 10.30 -5.45
CA ASN A 57 -13.27 10.88 -4.44
C ASN A 57 -11.84 10.45 -4.69
N PHE A 58 -10.91 11.39 -4.54
CA PHE A 58 -9.48 11.12 -4.50
C PHE A 58 -8.95 11.61 -3.15
N SER A 59 -8.46 10.69 -2.33
CA SER A 59 -7.96 10.96 -0.99
C SER A 59 -6.56 10.39 -0.79
N GLY A 60 -5.90 10.82 0.28
CA GLY A 60 -4.63 10.25 0.74
C GLY A 60 -4.70 9.90 2.22
N SER A 61 -3.87 8.95 2.64
CA SER A 61 -3.69 8.59 4.04
C SER A 61 -2.23 8.23 4.29
N CYS A 62 -1.68 8.66 5.42
CA CYS A 62 -0.30 8.37 5.81
C CYS A 62 -0.29 7.95 7.28
N ILE A 63 -0.23 6.64 7.51
CA ILE A 63 -0.21 6.03 8.85
C ILE A 63 -1.50 6.39 9.64
N GLY A 64 -1.69 5.82 10.82
CA GLY A 64 -2.77 6.15 11.75
C GLY A 64 -2.23 6.72 13.07
N GLY A 65 -3.13 7.30 13.87
CA GLY A 65 -2.80 7.74 15.22
C GLY A 65 -2.49 6.58 16.17
N ILE A 66 -2.01 6.89 17.38
CA ILE A 66 -1.77 5.86 18.43
C ILE A 66 -3.05 5.07 18.74
N PRO A 67 -4.23 5.71 18.96
CA PRO A 67 -5.46 4.97 19.22
C PRO A 67 -5.87 4.05 18.06
N GLU A 68 -5.82 4.55 16.82
CA GLU A 68 -6.16 3.76 15.62
C GLU A 68 -5.20 2.58 15.42
N THR A 69 -3.91 2.77 15.75
CA THR A 69 -2.92 1.69 15.70
C THR A 69 -3.25 0.61 16.71
N GLN A 70 -3.68 0.97 17.93
CA GLN A 70 -4.12 0.01 18.94
C GLN A 70 -5.35 -0.77 18.46
N GLU A 71 -6.37 -0.09 17.93
CA GLU A 71 -7.56 -0.74 17.38
C GLU A 71 -7.21 -1.69 16.21
N MET A 72 -6.29 -1.29 15.33
CA MET A 72 -5.80 -2.11 14.22
C MET A 72 -5.09 -3.37 14.72
N LEU A 73 -4.23 -3.26 15.73
CA LEU A 73 -3.52 -4.40 16.32
C LEU A 73 -4.50 -5.38 16.98
N GLU A 74 -5.48 -4.88 17.71
CA GLU A 74 -6.54 -5.69 18.33
C GLU A 74 -7.39 -6.42 17.28
N PHE A 75 -7.77 -5.73 16.21
CA PHE A 75 -8.47 -6.32 15.08
C PHE A 75 -7.63 -7.43 14.42
N CYS A 76 -6.35 -7.16 14.15
CA CYS A 76 -5.45 -8.15 13.56
C CYS A 76 -5.31 -9.39 14.45
N ALA A 77 -5.11 -9.19 15.77
CA ALA A 77 -5.00 -10.28 16.73
C ALA A 77 -6.27 -11.13 16.81
N LYS A 78 -7.44 -10.49 16.83
CA LYS A 78 -8.75 -11.16 16.85
C LYS A 78 -9.00 -12.02 15.60
N HIS A 79 -8.52 -11.57 14.45
CA HIS A 79 -8.79 -12.20 13.16
C HIS A 79 -7.62 -13.02 12.61
N GLY A 80 -6.50 -13.13 13.34
CA GLY A 80 -5.32 -13.85 12.89
C GLY A 80 -4.66 -13.24 11.64
N ILE A 81 -4.75 -11.92 11.48
CA ILE A 81 -4.15 -11.20 10.35
C ILE A 81 -2.68 -10.95 10.67
N VAL A 82 -1.80 -11.55 9.88
CA VAL A 82 -0.35 -11.42 9.99
C VAL A 82 0.25 -11.12 8.62
N SER A 83 1.50 -10.65 8.61
CA SER A 83 2.27 -10.48 7.36
C SER A 83 2.95 -11.80 6.99
N ASP A 84 3.07 -12.10 5.70
CA ASP A 84 4.06 -13.09 5.26
C ASP A 84 5.45 -12.45 5.30
N ILE A 85 6.32 -13.04 6.13
CA ILE A 85 7.64 -12.50 6.41
C ILE A 85 8.75 -13.45 5.99
N GLU A 86 9.88 -12.86 5.63
CA GLU A 86 11.17 -13.53 5.62
C GLU A 86 11.99 -12.96 6.79
N LEU A 87 12.23 -13.80 7.80
CA LEU A 87 13.02 -13.42 8.97
C LEU A 87 14.51 -13.51 8.62
N ILE A 88 15.24 -12.41 8.84
CA ILE A 88 16.69 -12.32 8.55
C ILE A 88 17.48 -12.00 9.82
N PRO A 89 18.71 -12.51 9.95
CA PRO A 89 19.65 -11.98 10.94
C PRO A 89 20.16 -10.60 10.49
N ILE A 90 20.54 -9.75 11.43
CA ILE A 90 20.95 -8.36 11.14
C ILE A 90 22.18 -8.29 10.22
N GLN A 91 23.04 -9.31 10.25
CA GLN A 91 24.24 -9.40 9.41
C GLN A 91 23.91 -9.48 7.91
N GLN A 92 22.68 -9.87 7.55
CA GLN A 92 22.23 -9.98 6.16
C GLN A 92 21.50 -8.74 5.64
N ILE A 93 21.46 -7.64 6.41
CA ILE A 93 20.65 -6.45 6.04
C ILE A 93 20.97 -5.90 4.65
N ASN A 94 22.24 -5.85 4.24
CA ASN A 94 22.63 -5.36 2.92
C ASN A 94 22.14 -6.27 1.79
N GLN A 95 22.23 -7.60 1.97
CA GLN A 95 21.71 -8.55 1.00
C GLN A 95 20.19 -8.47 0.89
N ALA A 96 19.50 -8.34 2.04
CA ALA A 96 18.05 -8.18 2.07
C ALA A 96 17.61 -6.86 1.40
N TRP A 97 18.37 -5.78 1.57
CA TRP A 97 18.14 -4.52 0.88
C TRP A 97 18.22 -4.67 -0.64
N ASP A 98 19.29 -5.29 -1.16
CA ASP A 98 19.45 -5.52 -2.61
C ASP A 98 18.32 -6.37 -3.20
N ARG A 99 17.82 -7.34 -2.43
CA ARG A 99 16.68 -8.18 -2.81
C ARG A 99 15.36 -7.40 -2.78
N MET A 100 15.14 -6.59 -1.75
CA MET A 100 13.95 -5.75 -1.61
C MET A 100 13.78 -4.80 -2.82
N ILE A 101 14.86 -4.14 -3.25
CA ILE A 101 14.83 -3.26 -4.43
C ILE A 101 14.44 -4.02 -5.70
N LYS A 102 14.84 -5.29 -5.82
CA LYS A 102 14.48 -6.19 -6.93
C LYS A 102 13.11 -6.86 -6.74
N GLN A 103 12.37 -6.51 -5.69
CA GLN A 103 11.11 -7.15 -5.29
C GLN A 103 11.25 -8.66 -5.04
N ASP A 104 12.45 -9.12 -4.70
CA ASP A 104 12.78 -10.52 -4.40
C ASP A 104 12.49 -10.87 -2.93
N VAL A 105 11.23 -10.72 -2.54
CA VAL A 105 10.71 -11.07 -1.21
C VAL A 105 9.19 -11.27 -1.30
N ARG A 106 8.65 -12.17 -0.47
CA ARG A 106 7.20 -12.38 -0.35
C ARG A 106 6.79 -12.37 1.13
N TYR A 107 6.35 -11.25 1.71
CA TYR A 107 6.21 -9.89 1.17
C TYR A 107 7.03 -8.85 1.93
N ARG A 108 7.54 -9.17 3.13
CA ARG A 108 8.29 -8.26 4.01
C ARG A 108 9.50 -8.98 4.61
N PHE A 109 10.65 -8.31 4.64
CA PHE A 109 11.73 -8.72 5.54
C PHE A 109 11.44 -8.27 6.97
N VAL A 110 11.79 -9.11 7.94
CA VAL A 110 11.79 -8.75 9.37
C VAL A 110 13.16 -9.09 9.94
N ILE A 111 13.78 -8.16 10.65
CA ILE A 111 15.08 -8.39 11.29
C ILE A 111 14.84 -9.06 12.63
N ASP A 112 15.46 -10.23 12.85
CA ASP A 112 15.54 -10.83 14.17
C ASP A 112 16.55 -10.06 15.03
N MET A 113 16.05 -9.23 15.93
CA MET A 113 16.88 -8.43 16.82
C MET A 113 17.73 -9.26 17.80
N ALA A 114 17.41 -10.54 18.03
CA ALA A 114 18.25 -11.42 18.85
C ALA A 114 19.62 -11.68 18.20
N SER A 115 19.70 -11.66 16.86
CA SER A 115 20.93 -11.84 16.08
C SER A 115 21.94 -10.71 16.24
N LEU A 116 21.53 -9.55 16.77
CA LEU A 116 22.42 -8.42 17.02
C LEU A 116 23.55 -8.76 17.99
N LYS A 117 23.32 -9.67 18.95
CA LYS A 117 24.34 -10.07 19.92
C LYS A 117 25.51 -10.85 19.31
N GLN A 118 25.35 -11.30 18.07
CA GLN A 118 26.34 -12.08 17.31
C GLN A 118 27.04 -11.23 16.24
N ALA A 119 26.73 -9.93 16.17
CA ALA A 119 27.31 -8.98 15.23
C ALA A 119 28.72 -8.53 15.65
#